data_AF-A0A970M0L9-F1
#
_entry.id   AF-A0A970M0L9-F1
#
_cell.length_a   1.000
_cell.length_b   1.000
_cell.length_c   1.000
_cell.angle_alpha   90.00
_cell.angle_beta   90.00
_cell.angle_gamma   90.00
#
_symmetry.space_group_name_H-M   'P 1'
#
loop_
_entity.id
_entity.type
_entity.pdbx_description
1 polymer ?
#
loop_
_entity_poly.entity_id
_entity_poly.type
_entity_poly.pdbx_seq_one_letter_code
_entity_poly.pdbx_strand_id
1 'polypeptide(L)'
;MKISGINDATVQMMQQYQKNDGLKQEAERTVAGVASPREKVDLSTRAKDVQAIRNAVAGMPDIREEKVQELKDRIEAGTYNVSGEKIAEKIVGESLLDIFA
;
A
#
# COMPACT_ATOMS: atom_id res chain seq x y z
N MET A 1 -34.57 5.84 3.19
CA MET A 1 -34.81 6.34 4.57
C MET A 1 -33.80 5.71 5.51
N LYS A 2 -33.23 6.54 6.41
CA LYS A 2 -32.37 6.26 7.59
C LYS A 2 -30.97 5.67 7.34
N ILE A 3 -30.00 6.56 7.19
CA ILE A 3 -28.56 6.29 7.41
C ILE A 3 -28.36 6.42 8.93
N SER A 4 -28.07 5.32 9.61
CA SER A 4 -27.90 5.28 11.07
C SER A 4 -26.47 4.92 11.44
N GLY A 5 -25.82 5.79 12.23
CA GLY A 5 -25.10 5.30 13.42
C GLY A 5 -23.57 5.23 13.40
N ILE A 6 -22.84 6.15 12.78
CA ILE A 6 -21.39 6.26 13.01
C ILE A 6 -21.12 7.54 13.80
N ASN A 7 -21.06 7.42 15.13
CA ASN A 7 -20.01 8.06 15.93
C ASN A 7 -20.16 7.76 17.42
N ASP A 8 -19.06 7.31 18.03
CA ASP A 8 -18.72 7.68 19.40
C ASP A 8 -17.20 7.50 19.67
N ALA A 9 -16.62 6.39 19.20
CA ALA A 9 -15.23 6.02 19.51
C ALA A 9 -14.16 6.99 18.94
N THR A 10 -14.40 7.54 17.75
CA THR A 10 -13.48 8.50 17.10
C THR A 10 -13.51 9.88 17.74
N VAL A 11 -14.65 10.30 18.29
CA VAL A 11 -14.81 11.58 19.00
C VAL A 11 -14.16 11.50 20.38
N GLN A 12 -14.32 10.38 21.08
CA GLN A 12 -13.71 10.16 22.39
C GLN A 12 -12.17 10.08 22.32
N MET A 13 -11.62 9.47 21.27
CA MET A 13 -10.18 9.40 21.08
C MET A 13 -9.56 10.77 20.75
N MET A 14 -10.26 11.64 20.00
CA MET A 14 -9.82 13.03 19.79
C MET A 14 -9.84 13.87 21.07
N GLN A 15 -10.77 13.63 21.99
CA GLN A 15 -10.82 14.36 23.27
C GLN A 15 -9.68 13.96 24.22
N GLN A 16 -9.21 12.72 24.16
CA GLN A 16 -8.09 12.26 24.99
C GLN A 16 -6.76 12.90 24.61
N TYR A 17 -6.53 13.17 23.32
CA TYR A 17 -5.34 13.90 22.87
C TYR A 17 -5.38 15.39 23.25
N GLN A 18 -6.57 15.98 23.41
CA GLN A 18 -6.71 17.37 23.88
C GLN A 18 -6.48 17.52 25.39
N LYS A 19 -6.60 16.43 26.17
CA LYS A 19 -6.46 16.47 27.63
C LYS A 19 -5.00 16.38 28.12
N ASN A 20 -4.04 16.13 27.25
CA ASN A 20 -2.64 15.89 27.63
C ASN A 20 -1.67 17.07 27.49
N ASP A 21 -2.08 18.25 26.99
CA ASP A 21 -1.17 19.39 26.83
C ASP A 21 -1.30 20.47 27.91
N GLY A 22 -2.15 20.22 28.93
CA GLY A 22 -2.33 21.10 30.10
C GLY A 22 -1.27 20.95 31.20
N LEU A 23 -0.18 20.21 30.97
CA LEU A 23 0.82 19.89 32.02
C LEU A 23 2.24 20.41 31.74
N LYS A 24 2.47 21.21 30.69
CA LYS A 24 3.84 21.66 30.33
C LYS A 24 4.06 23.16 30.02
N GLN A 25 3.08 24.04 30.09
CA GLN A 25 3.30 25.46 29.72
C GLN A 25 2.61 26.47 30.67
N GLU A 26 3.09 26.56 31.89
CA GLU A 26 2.90 27.77 32.73
C GLU A 26 4.17 28.65 32.81
N ALA A 27 5.29 28.29 32.17
CA ALA A 27 6.57 28.99 32.35
C ALA A 27 7.17 29.71 31.12
N GLU A 28 6.59 29.62 29.91
CA GLU A 28 7.19 30.23 28.70
C GLU A 28 6.14 30.88 27.79
N ARG A 29 5.43 31.88 28.31
CA ARG A 29 4.74 32.86 27.47
C ARG A 29 5.62 34.09 27.36
N THR A 30 6.35 34.23 26.25
CA THR A 30 6.52 35.47 25.48
C THR A 30 7.70 35.35 24.50
N VAL A 31 7.52 34.73 23.32
CA VAL A 31 7.82 35.35 22.00
C VAL A 31 7.08 34.54 20.92
N ALA A 32 6.36 35.26 20.06
CA ALA A 32 5.60 34.81 18.89
C ALA A 32 6.34 33.76 18.02
N GLY A 33 5.68 32.70 17.55
CA GLY A 33 4.70 32.76 16.45
C GLY A 33 5.46 32.82 15.13
N VAL A 34 5.71 31.71 14.44
CA VAL A 34 4.77 31.07 13.51
C VAL A 34 4.96 29.55 13.59
N ALA A 35 3.99 28.83 14.16
CA ALA A 35 3.84 27.42 13.84
C ALA A 35 3.38 27.36 12.39
N SER A 36 4.29 26.97 11.48
CA SER A 36 3.97 26.76 10.07
C SER A 36 2.68 25.95 9.98
N PRO A 37 1.70 26.34 9.15
CA PRO A 37 0.50 25.55 8.94
C PRO A 37 0.96 24.12 8.62
N ARG A 38 0.63 23.14 9.47
CA ARG A 38 0.82 21.73 9.11
C ARG A 38 -0.03 21.52 7.86
N GLU A 39 0.62 21.52 6.71
CA GLU A 39 -0.01 21.25 5.43
C GLU A 39 -0.75 19.91 5.56
N LYS A 40 -2.08 19.98 5.50
CA LYS A 40 -2.90 18.78 5.44
C LYS A 40 -2.74 18.22 4.04
N VAL A 41 -2.02 17.11 3.95
CA VAL A 41 -1.91 16.33 2.73
C VAL A 41 -3.14 15.43 2.59
N ASP A 42 -4.12 15.87 1.78
CA ASP A 42 -5.25 15.03 1.41
C ASP A 42 -4.84 14.10 0.27
N LEU A 43 -4.46 12.88 0.65
CA LEU A 43 -4.07 11.85 -0.31
C LEU A 43 -5.31 11.37 -1.09
N SER A 44 -5.24 11.41 -2.42
CA SER A 44 -6.32 10.92 -3.28
C SER A 44 -6.62 9.45 -3.00
N THR A 45 -7.86 9.03 -3.21
CA THR A 45 -8.28 7.62 -3.04
C THR A 45 -7.39 6.68 -3.85
N ARG A 46 -7.07 7.04 -5.10
CA ARG A 46 -6.18 6.27 -5.96
C ARG A 46 -4.77 6.10 -5.39
N ALA A 47 -4.22 7.13 -4.75
CA ALA A 47 -2.90 7.03 -4.14
C ALA A 47 -2.92 6.14 -2.88
N LYS A 48 -4.02 6.13 -2.11
CA LYS A 48 -4.23 5.17 -1.02
C LYS A 48 -4.31 3.73 -1.54
N ASP A 49 -5.01 3.51 -2.66
CA ASP A 49 -5.13 2.19 -3.28
C ASP A 49 -3.76 1.68 -3.75
N VAL A 50 -2.97 2.54 -4.41
CA VAL A 50 -1.61 2.20 -4.83
C VAL A 50 -0.72 1.87 -3.63
N GLN A 51 -0.83 2.61 -2.53
CA GLN A 51 -0.06 2.31 -1.32
C GLN A 51 -0.46 0.96 -0.72
N ALA A 52 -1.76 0.66 -0.69
CA ALA A 52 -2.25 -0.63 -0.21
C ALA A 52 -1.75 -1.79 -1.08
N ILE A 53 -1.77 -1.65 -2.40
CA ILE A 53 -1.25 -2.65 -3.34
C ILE A 53 0.26 -2.83 -3.15
N ARG A 54 1.03 -1.74 -3.04
CA ARG A 54 2.49 -1.82 -2.79
C ARG A 54 2.80 -2.57 -1.51
N ASN A 55 2.08 -2.27 -0.42
CA ASN A 55 2.27 -2.94 0.86
C ASN A 55 1.89 -4.43 0.77
N ALA A 56 0.81 -4.75 0.05
CA ALA A 56 0.40 -6.13 -0.17
C ALA A 56 1.45 -6.91 -0.97
N VAL A 57 1.96 -6.35 -2.07
CA VAL A 57 3.01 -6.97 -2.89
C VAL A 57 4.31 -7.14 -2.11
N ALA A 58 4.70 -6.16 -1.29
CA ALA A 58 5.92 -6.24 -0.48
C ALA A 58 5.87 -7.32 0.61
N GLY A 59 4.66 -7.72 1.06
CA GLY A 59 4.48 -8.80 2.03
C GLY A 59 4.38 -10.19 1.39
N MET A 60 4.36 -10.29 0.05
CA MET A 60 4.29 -11.57 -0.64
C MET A 60 5.69 -12.22 -0.68
N PRO A 61 5.76 -13.56 -0.63
CA PRO A 61 7.03 -14.26 -0.79
C PRO A 61 7.56 -14.07 -2.21
N ASP A 62 8.88 -13.92 -2.33
CA ASP A 62 9.58 -13.81 -3.61
C ASP A 62 9.32 -15.02 -4.51
N ILE A 63 9.21 -16.20 -3.88
CA ILE A 63 8.97 -17.48 -4.56
C ILE A 63 7.55 -17.95 -4.25
N ARG A 64 6.77 -18.20 -5.31
CA ARG A 64 5.47 -18.86 -5.22
C ARG A 64 5.64 -20.36 -5.34
N GLU A 65 5.97 -21.01 -4.24
CA GLU A 65 6.25 -22.45 -4.15
C GLU A 65 5.14 -23.31 -4.78
N GLU A 66 3.88 -23.00 -4.53
CA GLU A 66 2.71 -23.67 -5.13
C GLU A 66 2.83 -23.75 -6.66
N LYS A 67 3.11 -22.61 -7.30
CA LYS A 67 3.22 -22.53 -8.76
C LYS A 67 4.45 -23.29 -9.27
N VAL A 68 5.55 -23.30 -8.51
CA VAL A 68 6.74 -24.06 -8.87
C VAL A 68 6.44 -25.55 -8.86
N GLN A 69 5.76 -26.05 -7.83
CA GLN A 69 5.39 -27.46 -7.74
C GLN A 69 4.40 -27.86 -8.84
N GLU A 70 3.35 -27.06 -9.07
CA GLU A 70 2.40 -27.32 -10.17
C GLU A 70 3.10 -27.45 -11.53
N LEU A 71 4.08 -26.57 -11.80
CA LEU A 71 4.84 -26.62 -13.04
C LEU A 71 5.75 -27.85 -13.11
N LYS A 72 6.41 -28.23 -12.00
CA LYS A 72 7.24 -29.44 -11.93
C LYS A 72 6.40 -30.68 -12.23
N ASP A 73 5.25 -30.82 -11.57
CA ASP A 73 4.34 -31.97 -11.75
C ASP A 73 3.88 -32.07 -13.22
N ARG A 74 3.56 -30.94 -13.85
CA ARG A 74 3.15 -30.91 -15.26
C ARG A 74 4.29 -31.28 -16.22
N ILE A 75 5.52 -30.92 -15.89
CA ILE A 75 6.71 -31.28 -16.65
C ILE A 75 6.96 -32.79 -16.52
N GLU A 76 6.93 -33.34 -15.30
CA GLU A 76 7.11 -34.76 -15.04
C GLU A 76 6.02 -35.62 -15.71
N ALA A 77 4.78 -35.14 -15.68
CA ALA A 77 3.66 -35.79 -16.37
C ALA A 77 3.70 -35.63 -17.91
N GLY A 78 4.65 -34.87 -18.47
CA GLY A 78 4.74 -34.61 -19.91
C GLY A 78 3.60 -33.76 -20.48
N THR A 79 2.82 -33.09 -19.62
CA THR A 79 1.67 -32.26 -20.01
C THR A 79 2.01 -30.77 -20.10
N TYR A 80 3.26 -30.41 -19.79
CA TYR A 80 3.76 -29.07 -19.98
C TYR A 80 4.03 -28.79 -21.48
N ASN A 81 3.06 -28.17 -22.13
CA ASN A 81 3.17 -27.75 -23.52
C ASN A 81 3.01 -26.22 -23.64
N VAL A 82 4.04 -25.55 -24.15
CA VAL A 82 4.04 -24.11 -24.43
C VAL A 82 4.16 -23.91 -25.93
N SER A 83 3.26 -23.12 -26.52
CA SER A 83 3.31 -22.82 -27.95
C SER A 83 4.52 -21.94 -28.28
N GLY A 84 5.09 -22.14 -29.48
CA GLY A 84 6.18 -21.30 -29.98
C GLY A 84 5.81 -19.81 -30.07
N GLU A 85 4.54 -19.51 -30.35
CA GLU A 85 4.00 -18.15 -30.33
C GLU A 85 4.15 -17.48 -28.95
N LYS A 86 3.78 -18.17 -27.87
CA LYS A 86 3.93 -17.65 -26.50
C LYS A 86 5.38 -17.40 -26.14
N ILE A 87 6.29 -18.24 -26.64
CA ILE A 87 7.73 -18.08 -26.43
C ILE A 87 8.20 -16.81 -27.17
N ALA A 88 7.84 -16.65 -28.44
CA ALA A 88 8.20 -15.49 -29.23
C ALA A 88 7.63 -14.17 -28.65
N GLU A 89 6.37 -14.18 -28.20
CA GLU A 89 5.73 -13.06 -27.53
C GLU A 89 6.53 -12.63 -26.28
N LYS A 90 6.99 -13.60 -25.48
CA LYS A 90 7.81 -13.30 -24.30
C LYS A 90 9.19 -12.77 -24.66
N ILE A 91 9.87 -13.34 -25.65
CA ILE A 91 11.18 -12.83 -26.09
C ILE A 91 11.08 -11.38 -26.56
N VAL A 92 10.11 -11.06 -27.43
CA VAL A 92 9.92 -9.71 -27.94
C VAL A 92 9.47 -8.76 -26.84
N GLY A 93 8.53 -9.20 -25.99
CA GLY A 93 8.02 -8.39 -24.88
C GLY A 93 9.11 -7.98 -23.90
N GLU A 94 9.95 -8.92 -23.45
CA GLU A 94 11.06 -8.63 -22.55
C GLU A 94 12.12 -7.76 -23.25
N SER A 95 12.45 -8.05 -24.51
CA SER A 95 13.38 -7.22 -25.29
C SER A 95 12.94 -5.77 -25.41
N LEU A 96 11.63 -5.52 -25.56
CA LEU A 96 11.09 -4.16 -25.57
C LEU A 96 11.15 -3.51 -24.20
N LEU A 97 10.85 -4.24 -23.12
CA LEU A 97 10.96 -3.70 -21.75
C LEU A 97 12.40 -3.27 -21.44
N ASP A 98 13.39 -4.08 -21.78
CA ASP A 98 14.81 -3.77 -21.56
C ASP A 98 15.29 -2.55 -22.35
N ILE A 99 14.70 -2.25 -23.51
CA ILE A 99 15.04 -1.05 -24.31
C ILE A 99 14.52 0.23 -23.68
N PHE A 100 13.39 0.17 -22.95
CA PHE A 100 12.73 1.34 -22.36
C PHE A 100 12.94 1.48 -20.85
N ALA A 101 13.57 0.51 -20.19
CA ALA A 101 13.97 0.53 -18.79
C ALA A 101 15.30 1.28 -18.61
#